data_AF-A0A2D8RQG7-F1
#
_entry.id   AF-A0A2D8RQG7-F1
#
_cell.length_a   1.000
_cell.length_b   1.000
_cell.length_c   1.000
_cell.angle_alpha   90.00
_cell.angle_beta   90.00
_cell.angle_gamma   90.00
#
_symmetry.space_group_name_H-M   'P 1'
#
loop_
_entity.id
_entity.type
_entity.pdbx_description
1 polymer ?
#
loop_
_entity_poly.entity_id
_entity_poly.type
_entity_poly.pdbx_seq_one_letter_code
_entity_poly.pdbx_strand_id
1 'polypeptide(L)'
;MLSPVHNRKVSSQTRSQLLKILQNAGLTWVRVKDLNEAKKTFIEIETRVQGRLAGPIEEYILLYILARDVGRRFKGKDCQIVEIGTLFGGSSILIWHALKRENASIRIVTIDPLDGYYKDKKTGSGSDFDIVLNLKITEKLVHENFASFSIPKEDIRIVKDLSQNQPPILAASERPVGLLFIDGDHSLLGIQKDIENYIDFVHPEGHLAIDNFLDVDWPQVTEGILTNLDLVKNFCPILSHSKLLVLNQSNSGFFESPISKHFLSETGDFLNLFRQRTSHLRMLLSNDLDKIVQENNETLNKNIADILETQLLPEVPKFGTSNNTALQMAPMLLTFANVLKEKGRLIEQLEEQNEHLKSSIEQEQSNYSNLLIKNDALCDSLDQVDKGLERFSSKLWEQEKELETSSATISKQQAEIELSQSTISRQAKKLSQSQDTILKHNEELGKSQAIIQKQEGEIKELRTTRTGLKQQIRSQSRRLDKNHLKIHDLEKQLAETERLKEESDQKNKALENNKKDLEIQIKSLTEDIANYADRIRNLEHTCGQQQQEGERLKSDLGNTSKELQNLSQEYESFKASQAQLVAELKQNLESKSTKIRVLEEEKGRLVFELKTYIGELRNREEELKLFKGF
;
A
#
# COMPACT_ATOMS: atom_id res chain seq x y z
N MET A 1 -5.69 10.58 7.02
CA MET A 1 -5.43 11.38 5.79
C MET A 1 -4.64 10.50 4.84
N LEU A 2 -4.78 10.64 3.52
CA LEU A 2 -3.79 10.05 2.60
C LEU A 2 -2.47 10.80 2.74
N SER A 3 -1.33 10.12 2.53
CA SER A 3 -0.03 10.78 2.59
C SER A 3 0.08 11.81 1.45
N PRO A 4 0.44 13.08 1.72
CA PRO A 4 0.44 14.13 0.69
C PRO A 4 1.59 14.00 -0.32
N VAL A 5 2.53 13.08 -0.12
CA VAL A 5 3.85 13.06 -0.80
C VAL A 5 3.81 12.40 -2.18
N HIS A 6 2.86 11.50 -2.46
CA HIS A 6 2.93 10.63 -3.64
C HIS A 6 1.61 10.53 -4.44
N ASN A 7 1.73 10.56 -5.77
CA ASN A 7 0.58 10.46 -6.68
C ASN A 7 0.06 9.01 -6.76
N ARG A 8 -1.01 8.68 -6.04
CA ARG A 8 -1.62 7.32 -6.02
C ARG A 8 -2.40 6.92 -7.30
N LYS A 9 -2.24 7.65 -8.42
CA LYS A 9 -3.02 7.47 -9.66
C LYS A 9 -2.33 6.59 -10.71
N VAL A 10 -2.21 5.28 -10.44
CA VAL A 10 -1.82 4.28 -11.47
C VAL A 10 -2.73 4.40 -12.70
N SER A 11 -2.17 4.85 -13.82
CA SER A 11 -2.89 5.05 -15.10
C SER A 11 -3.13 3.74 -15.85
N SER A 12 -3.89 3.78 -16.96
CA SER A 12 -4.04 2.64 -17.86
C SER A 12 -2.73 2.28 -18.59
N GLN A 13 -1.92 3.29 -18.92
CA GLN A 13 -0.60 3.11 -19.53
C GLN A 13 0.37 2.48 -18.53
N THR A 14 0.49 3.06 -17.33
CA THR A 14 1.32 2.54 -16.23
C THR A 14 0.98 1.08 -15.92
N ARG A 15 -0.31 0.75 -15.81
CA ARG A 15 -0.76 -0.64 -15.57
C ARG A 15 -0.42 -1.60 -16.71
N SER A 16 -0.39 -1.11 -17.95
CA SER A 16 0.01 -1.91 -19.11
C SER A 16 1.53 -2.13 -19.15
N GLN A 17 2.30 -1.13 -18.72
CA GLN A 17 3.76 -1.24 -18.53
C GLN A 17 4.09 -2.22 -17.40
N LEU A 18 3.51 -2.05 -16.21
CA LEU A 18 3.65 -2.99 -15.07
C LEU A 18 3.33 -4.43 -15.47
N LEU A 19 2.22 -4.65 -16.20
CA LEU A 19 1.86 -5.99 -16.68
C LEU A 19 2.92 -6.59 -17.61
N LYS A 20 3.46 -5.80 -18.55
CA LYS A 20 4.53 -6.24 -19.46
C LYS A 20 5.83 -6.54 -18.70
N ILE A 21 6.19 -5.70 -17.73
CA ILE A 21 7.40 -5.87 -16.91
C ILE A 21 7.30 -7.17 -16.09
N LEU A 22 6.18 -7.40 -15.41
CA LEU A 22 5.93 -8.64 -14.65
C LEU A 22 5.92 -9.88 -15.56
N GLN A 23 5.34 -9.80 -16.76
CA GLN A 23 5.35 -10.91 -17.72
C GLN A 23 6.75 -11.20 -18.26
N ASN A 24 7.57 -10.17 -18.50
CA ASN A 24 8.98 -10.32 -18.85
C ASN A 24 9.79 -10.95 -17.69
N ALA A 25 9.46 -10.62 -16.45
CA ALA A 25 10.04 -11.22 -15.23
C ALA A 25 9.59 -12.68 -14.97
N GLY A 26 8.94 -13.34 -15.94
CA GLY A 26 8.45 -14.72 -15.84
C GLY A 26 7.10 -14.89 -15.14
N LEU A 27 6.52 -13.82 -14.57
CA LEU A 27 5.24 -13.84 -13.82
C LEU A 27 4.03 -13.85 -14.77
N THR A 28 4.04 -14.81 -15.71
CA THR A 28 3.11 -14.94 -16.83
C THR A 28 1.66 -15.25 -16.43
N TRP A 29 1.38 -15.53 -15.15
CA TRP A 29 0.02 -15.69 -14.63
C TRP A 29 -0.70 -14.36 -14.38
N VAL A 30 0.03 -13.26 -14.18
CA VAL A 30 -0.53 -11.96 -13.78
C VAL A 30 -1.46 -11.39 -14.86
N ARG A 31 -2.59 -10.80 -14.47
CA ARG A 31 -3.54 -10.12 -15.37
C ARG A 31 -3.85 -8.71 -14.87
N VAL A 32 -4.49 -7.90 -15.71
CA VAL A 32 -4.95 -6.54 -15.39
C VAL A 32 -5.83 -6.49 -14.12
N LYS A 33 -6.60 -7.55 -13.84
CA LYS A 33 -7.42 -7.66 -12.63
C LYS A 33 -6.57 -7.73 -11.36
N ASP A 34 -5.44 -8.42 -11.39
CA ASP A 34 -4.56 -8.63 -10.24
C ASP A 34 -3.84 -7.33 -9.85
N LEU A 35 -3.47 -6.52 -10.85
CA LEU A 35 -2.93 -5.16 -10.64
C LEU A 35 -3.98 -4.17 -10.13
N ASN A 36 -5.25 -4.31 -10.55
CA ASN A 36 -6.36 -3.52 -9.98
C ASN A 36 -6.64 -3.93 -8.53
N GLU A 37 -6.51 -5.22 -8.20
CA GLU A 37 -6.69 -5.74 -6.84
C GLU A 37 -5.58 -5.25 -5.91
N ALA A 38 -4.31 -5.41 -6.32
CA ALA A 38 -3.15 -4.86 -5.63
C ALA A 38 -3.31 -3.35 -5.34
N LYS A 39 -3.73 -2.57 -6.36
CA LYS A 39 -4.03 -1.14 -6.21
C LYS A 39 -5.13 -0.88 -5.18
N LYS A 40 -6.21 -1.67 -5.18
CA LYS A 40 -7.30 -1.51 -4.22
C LYS A 40 -6.80 -1.78 -2.80
N THR A 41 -6.09 -2.88 -2.58
CA THR A 41 -5.54 -3.26 -1.28
C THR A 41 -4.57 -2.20 -0.77
N PHE A 42 -3.65 -1.69 -1.60
CA PHE A 42 -2.77 -0.58 -1.22
C PHE A 42 -3.54 0.64 -0.73
N ILE A 43 -4.56 1.09 -1.48
CA ILE A 43 -5.35 2.28 -1.11
C ILE A 43 -6.16 2.03 0.17
N GLU A 44 -6.67 0.80 0.37
CA GLU A 44 -7.36 0.42 1.60
C GLU A 44 -6.41 0.41 2.81
N ILE A 45 -5.15 0.01 2.63
CA ILE A 45 -4.16 0.07 3.71
C ILE A 45 -3.77 1.52 4.01
N GLU A 46 -3.46 2.32 2.98
CA GLU A 46 -3.06 3.73 3.16
C GLU A 46 -4.16 4.59 3.81
N THR A 47 -5.45 4.29 3.62
CA THR A 47 -6.54 5.03 4.29
C THR A 47 -6.78 4.63 5.74
N ARG A 48 -6.27 3.47 6.18
CA ARG A 48 -6.54 2.87 7.50
C ARG A 48 -5.33 2.82 8.43
N VAL A 49 -4.11 2.75 7.89
CA VAL A 49 -2.86 2.68 8.66
C VAL A 49 -2.60 4.00 9.40
N GLN A 50 -2.20 3.92 10.68
CA GLN A 50 -1.65 5.05 11.41
C GLN A 50 -0.18 5.23 10.99
N GLY A 51 0.04 6.02 9.94
CA GLY A 51 1.36 6.23 9.33
C GLY A 51 1.29 6.52 7.83
N ARG A 52 2.29 6.05 7.08
CA ARG A 52 2.33 6.08 5.61
C ARG A 52 2.94 4.81 5.05
N LEU A 53 2.68 4.55 3.77
CA LEU A 53 3.52 3.70 2.91
C LEU A 53 4.43 4.64 2.11
N ALA A 54 5.74 4.49 2.29
CA ALA A 54 6.79 5.34 1.72
C ALA A 54 7.13 4.91 0.29
N GLY A 55 7.19 5.83 -0.68
CA GLY A 55 7.39 5.50 -2.09
C GLY A 55 6.08 5.42 -2.90
N PRO A 56 6.13 5.50 -4.25
CA PRO A 56 4.97 5.44 -5.14
C PRO A 56 4.20 4.10 -5.13
N ILE A 57 2.93 4.16 -5.53
CA ILE A 57 1.99 3.01 -5.48
C ILE A 57 2.38 1.87 -6.44
N GLU A 58 3.13 2.18 -7.49
CA GLU A 58 3.66 1.25 -8.48
C GLU A 58 4.55 0.16 -7.86
N GLU A 59 5.43 0.51 -6.91
CA GLU A 59 6.37 -0.42 -6.25
C GLU A 59 5.63 -1.41 -5.34
N TYR A 60 4.69 -0.90 -4.54
CA TYR A 60 3.83 -1.73 -3.70
C TYR A 60 2.93 -2.68 -4.49
N ILE A 61 2.49 -2.29 -5.70
CA ILE A 61 1.76 -3.20 -6.59
C ILE A 61 2.66 -4.34 -7.05
N LEU A 62 3.96 -4.10 -7.27
CA LEU A 62 4.93 -5.15 -7.58
C LEU A 62 5.17 -6.04 -6.36
N LEU A 63 5.45 -5.46 -5.19
CA LEU A 63 5.64 -6.19 -3.93
C LEU A 63 4.46 -7.12 -3.60
N TYR A 64 3.22 -6.65 -3.75
CA TYR A 64 2.00 -7.44 -3.59
C TYR A 64 1.93 -8.62 -4.58
N ILE A 65 2.37 -8.44 -5.82
CA ILE A 65 2.40 -9.50 -6.83
C ILE A 65 3.51 -10.52 -6.56
N LEU A 66 4.69 -10.09 -6.07
CA LEU A 66 5.76 -10.99 -5.63
C LEU A 66 5.32 -11.84 -4.43
N ALA A 67 4.71 -11.23 -3.41
CA ALA A 67 4.15 -11.93 -2.26
C ALA A 67 3.04 -12.93 -2.68
N ARG A 68 2.26 -12.63 -3.72
CA ARG A 68 1.32 -13.60 -4.32
C ARG A 68 2.03 -14.72 -5.08
N ASP A 69 3.14 -14.47 -5.78
CA ASP A 69 3.88 -15.54 -6.44
C ASP A 69 4.51 -16.50 -5.43
N VAL A 70 5.08 -15.98 -4.33
CA VAL A 70 5.52 -16.76 -3.17
C VAL A 70 4.36 -17.55 -2.57
N GLY A 71 3.21 -16.91 -2.34
CA GLY A 71 1.99 -17.57 -1.87
C GLY A 71 1.47 -18.69 -2.79
N ARG A 72 1.87 -18.70 -4.07
CA ARG A 72 1.55 -19.76 -5.05
C ARG A 72 2.61 -20.87 -5.06
N ARG A 73 3.90 -20.52 -5.08
CA ARG A 73 5.04 -21.47 -5.11
C ARG A 73 5.24 -22.23 -3.80
N PHE A 74 4.94 -21.61 -2.67
CA PHE A 74 5.25 -22.12 -1.33
C PHE A 74 4.01 -22.50 -0.51
N LYS A 75 2.84 -22.63 -1.16
CA LYS A 75 1.60 -23.01 -0.50
C LYS A 75 1.71 -24.39 0.16
N GLY A 76 1.73 -24.42 1.50
CA GLY A 76 1.89 -25.64 2.28
C GLY A 76 3.33 -26.17 2.37
N LYS A 77 4.33 -25.45 1.83
CA LYS A 77 5.75 -25.66 2.15
C LYS A 77 6.09 -24.89 3.43
N ASP A 78 7.08 -25.36 4.20
CA ASP A 78 7.62 -24.52 5.28
C ASP A 78 8.52 -23.43 4.69
N CYS A 79 8.13 -22.18 4.92
CA CYS A 79 8.67 -20.99 4.28
C CYS A 79 8.30 -19.76 5.10
N GLN A 80 9.07 -18.68 4.97
CA GLN A 80 8.71 -17.36 5.49
C GLN A 80 9.01 -16.23 4.49
N ILE A 81 8.48 -15.05 4.78
CA ILE A 81 8.88 -13.79 4.15
C ILE A 81 9.63 -12.99 5.21
N VAL A 82 10.73 -12.36 4.82
CA VAL A 82 11.53 -11.47 5.68
C VAL A 82 11.48 -10.07 5.11
N GLU A 83 11.20 -9.10 5.97
CA GLU A 83 11.17 -7.68 5.67
C GLU A 83 12.15 -6.97 6.61
N ILE A 84 13.09 -6.21 6.05
CA ILE A 84 14.01 -5.33 6.77
C ILE A 84 13.62 -3.90 6.43
N GLY A 85 13.35 -3.07 7.45
CA GLY A 85 12.68 -1.79 7.28
C GLY A 85 11.17 -1.97 7.28
N THR A 86 10.56 -1.89 8.46
CA THR A 86 9.12 -2.13 8.68
C THR A 86 8.35 -0.82 8.81
N LEU A 87 8.96 0.22 9.38
CA LEU A 87 8.44 1.56 9.59
C LEU A 87 7.06 1.56 10.31
N PHE A 88 5.96 1.65 9.56
CA PHE A 88 4.59 1.60 10.09
C PHE A 88 3.88 0.25 9.90
N GLY A 89 4.54 -0.74 9.28
CA GLY A 89 4.01 -2.08 8.96
C GLY A 89 3.13 -2.14 7.70
N GLY A 90 3.04 -1.06 6.92
CA GLY A 90 2.11 -0.97 5.79
C GLY A 90 2.40 -1.96 4.65
N SER A 91 3.68 -2.19 4.36
CA SER A 91 4.18 -3.22 3.44
C SER A 91 3.92 -4.63 3.97
N SER A 92 4.18 -4.90 5.26
CA SER A 92 3.87 -6.19 5.91
C SER A 92 2.38 -6.54 5.82
N ILE A 93 1.49 -5.58 6.04
CA ILE A 93 0.03 -5.73 5.88
C ILE A 93 -0.34 -6.04 4.42
N LEU A 94 0.31 -5.40 3.46
CA LEU A 94 0.10 -5.63 2.03
C LEU A 94 0.56 -7.03 1.60
N ILE A 95 1.72 -7.47 2.07
CA ILE A 95 2.26 -8.82 1.89
C ILE A 95 1.33 -9.86 2.53
N TRP A 96 0.80 -9.61 3.73
CA TRP A 96 -0.16 -10.50 4.38
C TRP A 96 -1.45 -10.66 3.56
N HIS A 97 -2.02 -9.56 3.06
CA HIS A 97 -3.20 -9.63 2.18
C HIS A 97 -2.92 -10.37 0.86
N ALA A 98 -1.71 -10.26 0.31
CA ALA A 98 -1.27 -11.06 -0.84
C ALA A 98 -1.22 -12.56 -0.52
N LEU A 99 -0.62 -12.96 0.61
CA LEU A 99 -0.55 -14.36 1.05
C LEU A 99 -1.94 -14.96 1.30
N LYS A 100 -2.82 -14.25 2.03
CA LYS A 100 -4.19 -14.70 2.28
C LYS A 100 -5.01 -14.85 1.00
N ARG A 101 -4.78 -14.03 -0.04
CA ARG A 101 -5.46 -14.14 -1.34
C ARG A 101 -5.20 -15.48 -2.03
N GLU A 102 -3.98 -16.01 -1.92
CA GLU A 102 -3.62 -17.33 -2.48
C GLU A 102 -3.95 -18.48 -1.51
N ASN A 103 -4.45 -18.17 -0.31
CA ASN A 103 -4.66 -19.06 0.82
C ASN A 103 -3.35 -19.75 1.26
N ALA A 104 -2.28 -18.96 1.38
CA ALA A 104 -1.00 -19.39 1.94
C ALA A 104 -0.94 -19.06 3.45
N SER A 105 -0.43 -19.99 4.25
CA SER A 105 -0.04 -19.77 5.64
C SER A 105 1.49 -19.75 5.69
N ILE A 106 2.04 -18.58 5.35
CA ILE A 106 3.48 -18.29 5.33
C ILE A 106 3.68 -17.18 6.36
N ARG A 107 4.63 -17.36 7.28
CA ARG A 107 4.95 -16.37 8.31
C ARG A 107 5.66 -15.18 7.68
N ILE A 108 5.39 -13.97 8.16
CA ILE A 108 6.19 -12.78 7.89
C ILE A 108 7.05 -12.49 9.13
N VAL A 109 8.34 -12.21 8.92
CA VAL A 109 9.27 -11.71 9.94
C VAL A 109 9.65 -10.29 9.57
N THR A 110 9.35 -9.33 10.44
CA THR A 110 9.51 -7.89 10.19
C THR A 110 10.56 -7.32 11.13
N ILE A 111 11.70 -6.89 10.57
CA ILE A 111 12.91 -6.47 11.27
C ILE A 111 13.04 -4.95 11.15
N ASP A 112 13.04 -4.27 12.29
CA ASP A 112 13.14 -2.81 12.38
C ASP A 112 13.44 -2.42 13.84
N PRO A 113 14.34 -1.47 14.13
CA PRO A 113 14.62 -1.06 15.50
C PRO A 113 13.44 -0.32 16.17
N LEU A 114 12.44 0.16 15.41
CA LEU A 114 11.21 0.84 15.84
C LEU A 114 11.45 1.90 16.92
N ASP A 115 12.52 2.67 16.71
CA ASP A 115 12.99 3.79 17.50
C ASP A 115 13.26 5.05 16.66
N GLY A 116 12.82 5.07 15.39
CA GLY A 116 12.77 6.29 14.58
C GLY A 116 13.02 6.13 13.09
N TYR A 117 13.16 7.28 12.42
CA TYR A 117 13.89 7.38 11.16
C TYR A 117 15.36 7.72 11.46
N TYR A 118 16.25 7.58 10.47
CA TYR A 118 17.71 7.71 10.64
C TYR A 118 18.17 8.81 11.59
N LYS A 119 19.16 8.49 12.44
CA LYS A 119 19.83 9.42 13.36
C LYS A 119 20.12 10.75 12.67
N ASP A 120 19.74 11.87 13.30
CA ASP A 120 19.95 13.20 12.74
C ASP A 120 21.46 13.42 12.57
N LYS A 121 21.87 13.68 11.32
CA LYS A 121 23.26 13.93 10.91
C LYS A 121 23.89 15.12 11.63
N LYS A 122 23.12 15.97 12.31
CA LYS A 122 23.60 17.11 13.12
C LYS A 122 23.79 16.81 14.60
N THR A 123 23.00 15.91 15.19
CA THR A 123 23.01 15.65 16.65
C THR A 123 23.49 14.26 17.03
N GLY A 124 23.48 13.30 16.09
CA GLY A 124 23.80 11.88 16.33
C GLY A 124 22.72 11.11 17.11
N SER A 125 21.67 11.79 17.58
CA SER A 125 20.52 11.16 18.24
C SER A 125 19.55 10.57 17.21
N GLY A 126 18.93 9.44 17.55
CA GLY A 126 17.74 8.99 16.84
C GLY A 126 16.63 10.04 16.96
N SER A 127 15.83 10.19 15.91
CA SER A 127 14.54 10.87 15.99
C SER A 127 13.47 9.79 15.89
N ASP A 128 12.83 9.46 17.02
CA ASP A 128 11.73 8.49 17.09
C ASP A 128 10.54 8.81 16.16
N PHE A 129 10.56 9.93 15.45
CA PHE A 129 9.52 10.44 14.58
C PHE A 129 9.86 10.27 13.09
N ASP A 130 8.88 9.83 12.31
CA ASP A 130 8.92 9.86 10.84
C ASP A 130 9.08 11.30 10.32
N ILE A 131 10.11 11.52 9.48
CA ILE A 131 10.46 12.86 8.96
C ILE A 131 9.39 13.51 8.08
N VAL A 132 8.41 12.74 7.57
CA VAL A 132 7.32 13.26 6.73
C VAL A 132 6.08 13.63 7.55
N LEU A 133 5.63 12.74 8.44
CA LEU A 133 4.39 12.91 9.20
C LEU A 133 4.60 13.50 10.60
N ASN A 134 5.83 13.56 11.08
CA ASN A 134 6.18 13.85 12.48
C ASN A 134 5.39 12.97 13.47
N LEU A 135 5.26 11.68 13.15
CA LEU A 135 4.60 10.67 13.98
C LEU A 135 5.62 9.73 14.59
N LYS A 136 5.50 9.46 15.90
CA LYS A 136 6.42 8.58 16.61
C LYS A 136 6.25 7.12 16.16
N ILE A 137 7.30 6.54 15.60
CA ILE A 137 7.41 5.13 15.22
C ILE A 137 7.61 4.31 16.50
N THR A 138 6.78 3.28 16.71
CA THR A 138 6.90 2.37 17.85
C THR A 138 6.32 1.00 17.50
N GLU A 139 6.83 -0.05 18.15
CA GLU A 139 6.28 -1.41 18.13
C GLU A 139 4.78 -1.46 18.50
N LYS A 140 4.34 -0.63 19.46
CA LYS A 140 2.93 -0.48 19.81
C LYS A 140 2.09 0.01 18.62
N LEU A 141 2.59 1.01 17.88
CA LEU A 141 1.90 1.55 16.70
C LEU A 141 1.83 0.51 15.56
N VAL A 142 2.91 -0.24 15.33
CA VAL A 142 2.91 -1.33 14.33
C VAL A 142 1.94 -2.45 14.71
N HIS A 143 1.89 -2.84 15.98
CA HIS A 143 0.88 -3.79 16.47
C HIS A 143 -0.56 -3.29 16.38
N GLU A 144 -0.81 -2.00 16.67
CA GLU A 144 -2.14 -1.38 16.45
C GLU A 144 -2.52 -1.36 14.97
N ASN A 145 -1.57 -1.06 14.08
CA ASN A 145 -1.76 -1.15 12.64
C ASN A 145 -2.11 -2.58 12.22
N PHE A 146 -1.35 -3.61 12.60
CA PHE A 146 -1.65 -5.02 12.31
C PHE A 146 -3.03 -5.45 12.85
N ALA A 147 -3.36 -5.07 14.09
CA ALA A 147 -4.67 -5.35 14.69
C ALA A 147 -5.82 -4.68 13.92
N SER A 148 -5.61 -3.48 13.36
CA SER A 148 -6.62 -2.76 12.58
C SER A 148 -7.03 -3.45 11.27
N PHE A 149 -6.21 -4.38 10.75
CA PHE A 149 -6.54 -5.26 9.62
C PHE A 149 -6.91 -6.69 10.04
N SER A 150 -7.07 -6.93 11.35
CA SER A 150 -7.38 -8.25 11.94
C SER A 150 -6.33 -9.32 11.63
N ILE A 151 -5.05 -8.93 11.58
CA ILE A 151 -3.92 -9.84 11.35
C ILE A 151 -3.67 -10.69 12.62
N PRO A 152 -3.69 -12.03 12.53
CA PRO A 152 -3.30 -12.92 13.62
C PRO A 152 -1.84 -12.73 14.04
N LYS A 153 -1.54 -12.82 15.34
CA LYS A 153 -0.18 -12.62 15.88
C LYS A 153 0.80 -13.73 15.49
N GLU A 154 0.28 -14.88 15.11
CA GLU A 154 1.02 -16.05 14.62
C GLU A 154 1.48 -15.91 13.16
N ASP A 155 0.82 -15.05 12.36
CA ASP A 155 1.17 -14.79 10.96
C ASP A 155 2.35 -13.80 10.84
N ILE A 156 2.52 -12.85 11.76
CA ILE A 156 3.60 -11.84 11.72
C ILE A 156 4.39 -11.77 13.03
N ARG A 157 5.71 -11.96 12.94
CA ARG A 157 6.67 -11.76 14.03
C ARG A 157 7.44 -10.45 13.82
N ILE A 158 7.28 -9.51 14.74
CA ILE A 158 8.18 -8.35 14.84
C ILE A 158 9.48 -8.80 15.53
N VAL A 159 10.62 -8.33 15.04
CA VAL A 159 11.92 -8.40 15.74
C VAL A 159 12.46 -6.99 15.88
N LYS A 160 12.28 -6.41 17.08
CA LYS A 160 12.66 -5.03 17.36
C LYS A 160 14.16 -4.89 17.65
N ASP A 161 14.97 -4.84 16.59
CA ASP A 161 16.42 -4.71 16.66
C ASP A 161 17.00 -4.26 15.29
N LEU A 162 18.27 -3.87 15.25
CA LEU A 162 19.01 -3.61 14.01
C LEU A 162 19.22 -4.92 13.22
N SER A 163 19.03 -4.91 11.90
CA SER A 163 19.20 -6.09 11.04
C SER A 163 20.62 -6.68 11.05
N GLN A 164 21.64 -5.94 11.46
CA GLN A 164 23.00 -6.45 11.59
C GLN A 164 23.27 -7.16 12.92
N ASN A 165 22.31 -7.17 13.85
CA ASN A 165 22.42 -7.87 15.13
C ASN A 165 21.95 -9.34 15.03
N GLN A 166 22.45 -10.17 15.96
CA GLN A 166 22.20 -11.62 15.94
C GLN A 166 20.71 -12.04 16.03
N PRO A 167 19.82 -11.40 16.82
CA PRO A 167 18.44 -11.88 16.98
C PRO A 167 17.59 -11.79 15.69
N PRO A 168 17.64 -10.70 14.89
CA PRO A 168 17.07 -10.66 13.54
C PRO A 168 17.61 -11.74 12.59
N ILE A 169 18.94 -11.91 12.53
CA ILE A 169 19.59 -12.91 11.66
C ILE A 169 19.12 -14.32 12.01
N LEU A 170 19.08 -14.65 13.32
CA LEU A 170 18.54 -15.93 13.79
C LEU A 170 17.06 -16.11 13.39
N ALA A 171 16.21 -15.11 13.58
CA ALA A 171 14.80 -15.18 13.23
C ALA A 171 14.56 -15.38 11.73
N ALA A 172 15.38 -14.75 10.87
CA ALA A 172 15.34 -14.94 9.42
C ALA A 172 15.86 -16.33 9.00
N SER A 173 16.83 -16.89 9.74
CA SER A 173 17.39 -18.23 9.49
C SER A 173 16.46 -19.39 9.90
N GLU A 174 15.38 -19.15 10.66
CA GLU A 174 14.48 -20.20 11.16
C GLU A 174 13.83 -21.04 10.05
N ARG A 175 13.64 -20.47 8.85
CA ARG A 175 12.97 -21.10 7.70
C ARG A 175 13.51 -20.53 6.38
N PRO A 176 13.44 -21.29 5.26
CA PRO A 176 13.73 -20.75 3.93
C PRO A 176 12.88 -19.51 3.62
N VAL A 177 13.52 -18.49 3.07
CA VAL A 177 12.92 -17.18 2.79
C VAL A 177 12.43 -17.13 1.34
N GLY A 178 11.12 -17.11 1.14
CA GLY A 178 10.50 -17.05 -0.19
C GLY A 178 10.52 -15.65 -0.80
N LEU A 179 10.46 -14.61 0.04
CA LEU A 179 10.72 -13.21 -0.31
C LEU A 179 11.56 -12.59 0.81
N LEU A 180 12.73 -12.07 0.47
CA LEU A 180 13.50 -11.13 1.29
C LEU A 180 13.26 -9.73 0.71
N PHE A 181 12.70 -8.82 1.50
CA PHE A 181 12.47 -7.43 1.11
C PHE A 181 13.33 -6.51 1.98
N ILE A 182 14.14 -5.66 1.34
CA ILE A 182 15.04 -4.72 2.01
C ILE A 182 14.64 -3.28 1.65
N ASP A 183 14.05 -2.60 2.63
CA ASP A 183 13.89 -1.14 2.74
C ASP A 183 14.53 -0.65 4.07
N GLY A 184 15.64 -1.31 4.44
CA GLY A 184 16.43 -1.10 5.65
C GLY A 184 17.41 0.07 5.53
N ASP A 185 18.62 -0.09 6.08
CA ASP A 185 19.59 1.01 6.06
C ASP A 185 20.12 1.30 4.65
N HIS A 186 19.68 2.43 4.09
CA HIS A 186 20.06 2.98 2.79
C HIS A 186 21.52 3.47 2.73
N SER A 187 22.30 3.35 3.82
CA SER A 187 23.75 3.53 3.80
C SER A 187 24.46 2.39 3.04
N LEU A 188 25.62 2.69 2.46
CA LEU A 188 26.40 1.72 1.67
C LEU A 188 26.74 0.45 2.48
N LEU A 189 27.08 0.61 3.76
CA LEU A 189 27.41 -0.49 4.66
C LEU A 189 26.17 -1.23 5.15
N GLY A 190 25.05 -0.52 5.35
CA GLY A 190 23.76 -1.07 5.72
C GLY A 190 23.27 -2.08 4.69
N ILE A 191 23.08 -1.64 3.43
CA ILE A 191 22.64 -2.52 2.35
C ILE A 191 23.61 -3.68 2.11
N GLN A 192 24.94 -3.46 2.21
CA GLN A 192 25.92 -4.53 2.06
C GLN A 192 25.77 -5.59 3.17
N LYS A 193 25.57 -5.18 4.43
CA LYS A 193 25.35 -6.11 5.54
C LYS A 193 23.99 -6.79 5.52
N ASP A 194 22.94 -6.11 5.07
CA ASP A 194 21.61 -6.70 4.92
C ASP A 194 21.55 -7.69 3.75
N ILE A 195 22.41 -7.54 2.73
CA ILE A 195 22.67 -8.59 1.75
C ILE A 195 23.49 -9.73 2.38
N GLU A 196 24.70 -9.45 2.88
CA GLU A 196 25.63 -10.47 3.42
C GLU A 196 25.01 -11.37 4.50
N ASN A 197 24.22 -10.81 5.42
CA ASN A 197 23.68 -11.54 6.56
C ASN A 197 22.43 -12.39 6.24
N TYR A 198 21.75 -12.15 5.11
CA TYR A 198 20.42 -12.72 4.83
C TYR A 198 20.31 -13.44 3.48
N ILE A 199 21.23 -13.21 2.54
CA ILE A 199 21.14 -13.73 1.16
C ILE A 199 21.11 -15.27 1.11
N ASP A 200 21.86 -15.94 1.99
CA ASP A 200 21.93 -17.41 2.06
C ASP A 200 20.65 -18.07 2.63
N PHE A 201 19.74 -17.28 3.22
CA PHE A 201 18.43 -17.78 3.65
C PHE A 201 17.38 -17.75 2.53
N VAL A 202 17.64 -17.03 1.43
CA VAL A 202 16.72 -16.93 0.29
C VAL A 202 16.61 -18.27 -0.41
N HIS A 203 15.40 -18.82 -0.49
CA HIS A 203 15.15 -20.08 -1.17
C HIS A 203 15.43 -19.95 -2.69
N PRO A 204 15.99 -20.96 -3.38
CA PRO A 204 16.35 -20.84 -4.80
C PRO A 204 15.21 -20.47 -5.76
N GLU A 205 13.97 -20.89 -5.45
CA GLU A 205 12.74 -20.49 -6.18
C GLU A 205 12.14 -19.13 -5.72
N GLY A 206 12.76 -18.45 -4.77
CA GLY A 206 12.28 -17.23 -4.13
C GLY A 206 12.78 -15.93 -4.78
N HIS A 207 12.55 -14.81 -4.08
CA HIS A 207 12.85 -13.47 -4.53
C HIS A 207 13.65 -12.69 -3.48
N LEU A 208 14.62 -11.90 -3.94
CA LEU A 208 15.14 -10.74 -3.21
C LEU A 208 14.57 -9.49 -3.86
N ALA A 209 13.94 -8.62 -3.08
CA ALA A 209 13.47 -7.31 -3.49
C ALA A 209 14.20 -6.23 -2.67
N ILE A 210 14.66 -5.16 -3.32
CA ILE A 210 15.36 -4.05 -2.67
C ILE A 210 14.76 -2.75 -3.18
N ASP A 211 14.31 -1.89 -2.27
CA ASP A 211 13.79 -0.56 -2.61
C ASP A 211 14.92 0.49 -2.71
N ASN A 212 14.58 1.66 -3.25
CA ASN A 212 15.47 2.83 -3.39
C ASN A 212 16.69 2.54 -4.30
N PHE A 213 16.57 1.53 -5.17
CA PHE A 213 17.47 1.24 -6.28
C PHE A 213 17.29 2.27 -7.41
N LEU A 214 18.41 2.71 -8.01
CA LEU A 214 18.48 3.85 -8.94
C LEU A 214 17.88 5.16 -8.37
N ASP A 215 17.75 5.27 -7.04
CA ASP A 215 17.27 6.48 -6.40
C ASP A 215 18.38 7.53 -6.32
N VAL A 216 18.09 8.74 -6.81
CA VAL A 216 19.01 9.89 -6.75
C VAL A 216 19.19 10.42 -5.32
N ASP A 217 18.24 10.12 -4.42
CA ASP A 217 18.30 10.49 -3.01
C ASP A 217 19.11 9.47 -2.18
N TRP A 218 19.18 8.21 -2.62
CA TRP A 218 19.88 7.09 -1.95
C TRP A 218 20.84 6.31 -2.87
N PRO A 219 21.78 6.98 -3.58
CA PRO A 219 22.66 6.34 -4.56
C PRO A 219 23.57 5.26 -3.96
N GLN A 220 23.83 5.30 -2.66
CA GLN A 220 24.58 4.28 -1.91
C GLN A 220 23.93 2.89 -1.95
N VAL A 221 22.60 2.79 -2.04
CA VAL A 221 21.89 1.51 -2.22
C VAL A 221 22.33 0.85 -3.51
N THR A 222 22.32 1.63 -4.60
CA THR A 222 22.73 1.19 -5.94
C THR A 222 24.22 0.82 -5.98
N GLU A 223 25.08 1.62 -5.33
CA GLU A 223 26.51 1.33 -5.22
C GLU A 223 26.79 0.06 -4.40
N GLY A 224 26.07 -0.18 -3.31
CA GLY A 224 26.21 -1.38 -2.48
C GLY A 224 25.83 -2.67 -3.21
N ILE A 225 24.70 -2.65 -3.93
CA ILE A 225 24.25 -3.76 -4.77
C ILE A 225 25.29 -4.11 -5.85
N LEU A 226 25.83 -3.10 -6.53
CA LEU A 226 26.75 -3.28 -7.66
C LEU A 226 28.19 -3.59 -7.26
N THR A 227 28.55 -3.35 -5.98
CA THR A 227 29.87 -3.70 -5.42
C THR A 227 29.86 -5.03 -4.66
N ASN A 228 28.69 -5.55 -4.26
CA ASN A 228 28.58 -6.87 -3.65
C ASN A 228 28.77 -7.97 -4.71
N LEU A 229 29.99 -8.53 -4.78
CA LEU A 229 30.37 -9.50 -5.81
C LEU A 229 29.59 -10.82 -5.73
N ASP A 230 29.23 -11.29 -4.53
CA ASP A 230 28.49 -12.54 -4.39
C ASP A 230 27.02 -12.40 -4.82
N LEU A 231 26.40 -11.25 -4.57
CA LEU A 231 25.09 -10.93 -5.14
C LEU A 231 25.14 -10.86 -6.68
N VAL A 232 26.11 -10.11 -7.22
CA VAL A 232 26.32 -9.94 -8.68
C VAL A 232 26.84 -11.22 -9.36
N LYS A 233 27.19 -12.26 -8.61
CA LYS A 233 27.55 -13.59 -9.11
C LYS A 233 26.39 -14.57 -9.05
N ASN A 234 25.70 -14.66 -7.92
CA ASN A 234 24.78 -15.74 -7.60
C ASN A 234 23.30 -15.41 -7.91
N PHE A 235 22.97 -14.13 -8.11
CA PHE A 235 21.61 -13.66 -8.43
C PHE A 235 21.54 -13.05 -9.84
N CYS A 236 20.33 -12.83 -10.34
CA CYS A 236 20.06 -12.24 -11.64
C CYS A 236 18.82 -11.33 -11.57
N PRO A 237 18.87 -10.10 -12.13
CA PRO A 237 17.75 -9.17 -12.08
C PRO A 237 16.63 -9.65 -12.99
N ILE A 238 15.46 -9.90 -12.41
CA ILE A 238 14.24 -10.25 -13.16
C ILE A 238 13.34 -9.04 -13.41
N LEU A 239 13.44 -8.00 -12.58
CA LEU A 239 12.63 -6.79 -12.65
C LEU A 239 13.39 -5.59 -12.09
N SER A 240 13.27 -4.45 -12.77
CA SER A 240 13.58 -3.13 -12.22
C SER A 240 12.44 -2.20 -12.63
N HIS A 241 11.84 -1.46 -11.69
CA HIS A 241 10.82 -0.46 -12.00
C HIS A 241 10.62 0.56 -10.88
N SER A 242 10.48 1.83 -11.26
CA SER A 242 10.48 2.97 -10.33
C SER A 242 11.77 2.92 -9.49
N LYS A 243 11.71 2.62 -8.19
CA LYS A 243 12.88 2.42 -7.32
C LYS A 243 13.06 0.98 -6.82
N LEU A 244 12.21 0.04 -7.25
CA LEU A 244 12.24 -1.36 -6.79
C LEU A 244 13.03 -2.26 -7.76
N LEU A 245 14.08 -2.90 -7.24
CA LEU A 245 14.80 -4.00 -7.89
C LEU A 245 14.29 -5.34 -7.37
N VAL A 246 14.14 -6.32 -8.26
CA VAL A 246 13.86 -7.73 -7.91
C VAL A 246 14.86 -8.66 -8.59
N LEU A 247 15.45 -9.53 -7.77
CA LEU A 247 16.52 -10.47 -8.08
C LEU A 247 16.04 -11.89 -7.72
N ASN A 248 16.37 -12.86 -8.57
CA ASN A 248 16.25 -14.29 -8.24
C ASN A 248 17.64 -14.94 -8.19
N GLN A 249 17.80 -16.02 -7.44
CA GLN A 249 19.02 -16.83 -7.52
C GLN A 249 19.14 -17.46 -8.92
N SER A 250 20.36 -17.56 -9.47
CA SER A 250 20.59 -17.93 -10.87
C SER A 250 21.74 -18.92 -11.05
N ASN A 251 21.45 -20.07 -11.67
CA ASN A 251 22.48 -21.06 -12.05
C ASN A 251 23.31 -20.62 -13.27
N SER A 252 22.88 -19.60 -14.03
CA SER A 252 23.61 -19.06 -15.19
C SER A 252 24.34 -17.73 -14.88
N GLY A 253 24.42 -17.36 -13.59
CA GLY A 253 24.94 -16.08 -13.16
C GLY A 253 24.14 -14.86 -13.64
N PHE A 254 24.68 -13.68 -13.39
CA PHE A 254 24.01 -12.40 -13.62
C PHE A 254 24.03 -11.94 -15.07
N PHE A 255 25.13 -12.14 -15.80
CA PHE A 255 25.44 -11.39 -17.04
C PHE A 255 24.75 -11.87 -18.33
N GLU A 256 24.19 -13.08 -18.35
CA GLU A 256 23.73 -13.70 -19.60
C GLU A 256 22.35 -13.23 -20.07
N SER A 257 21.46 -12.81 -19.15
CA SER A 257 20.07 -12.48 -19.51
C SER A 257 19.95 -11.14 -20.28
N PRO A 258 18.97 -11.00 -21.20
CA PRO A 258 18.67 -9.73 -21.85
C PRO A 258 18.26 -8.62 -20.86
N ILE A 259 17.60 -8.98 -19.76
CA ILE A 259 17.20 -8.04 -18.70
C ILE A 259 18.46 -7.49 -18.00
N SER A 260 19.42 -8.36 -17.71
CA SER A 260 20.70 -7.99 -17.08
C SER A 260 21.51 -7.04 -17.94
N LYS A 261 21.50 -7.20 -19.27
CA LYS A 261 22.21 -6.30 -20.20
C LYS A 261 21.57 -4.91 -20.23
N HIS A 262 20.25 -4.82 -20.16
CA HIS A 262 19.52 -3.56 -20.03
C HIS A 262 19.80 -2.90 -18.68
N PHE A 263 19.71 -3.66 -17.59
CA PHE A 263 20.01 -3.24 -16.22
C PHE A 263 21.43 -2.68 -16.11
N LEU A 264 22.44 -3.37 -16.65
CA LEU A 264 23.84 -2.93 -16.61
C LEU A 264 24.06 -1.61 -17.35
N SER A 265 23.30 -1.35 -18.43
CA SER A 265 23.32 -0.04 -19.11
C SER A 265 22.74 1.06 -18.22
N GLU A 266 21.53 0.86 -17.67
CA GLU A 266 20.86 1.86 -16.83
C GLU A 266 21.66 2.17 -15.56
N THR A 267 22.26 1.15 -14.92
CA THR A 267 23.15 1.34 -13.77
C THR A 267 24.45 2.03 -14.12
N GLY A 268 25.01 1.77 -15.31
CA GLY A 268 26.21 2.43 -15.79
C GLY A 268 25.97 3.92 -15.97
N ASP A 269 24.88 4.29 -16.64
CA ASP A 269 24.49 5.69 -16.86
C ASP A 269 24.17 6.40 -15.54
N PHE A 270 23.43 5.74 -14.63
CA PHE A 270 23.13 6.29 -13.30
C PHE A 270 24.38 6.52 -12.45
N LEU A 271 25.28 5.52 -12.33
CA LEU A 271 26.51 5.67 -11.54
C LEU A 271 27.44 6.72 -12.16
N ASN A 272 27.50 6.83 -13.48
CA ASN A 272 28.27 7.88 -14.15
C ASN A 272 27.70 9.28 -13.85
N LEU A 273 26.38 9.47 -13.94
CA LEU A 273 25.71 10.72 -13.60
C LEU A 273 25.89 11.07 -12.11
N PHE A 274 25.79 10.09 -11.21
CA PHE A 274 26.04 10.29 -9.79
C PHE A 274 27.49 10.69 -9.52
N ARG A 275 28.48 9.95 -10.05
CA ARG A 275 29.91 10.27 -9.90
C ARG A 275 30.25 11.65 -10.45
N GLN A 276 29.65 12.06 -11.57
CA GLN A 276 29.78 13.42 -12.12
C GLN A 276 29.23 14.47 -11.15
N ARG A 277 28.00 14.28 -10.63
CA ARG A 277 27.39 15.17 -9.62
C ARG A 277 28.21 15.25 -8.34
N THR A 278 28.67 14.13 -7.79
CA THR A 278 29.51 14.09 -6.58
C THR A 278 30.86 14.76 -6.81
N SER A 279 31.47 14.59 -7.98
CA SER A 279 32.72 15.27 -8.34
C SER A 279 32.52 16.79 -8.46
N HIS A 280 31.42 17.22 -9.08
CA HIS A 280 31.06 18.63 -9.19
C HIS A 280 30.75 19.26 -7.81
N LEU A 281 30.01 18.57 -6.94
CA LEU A 281 29.76 19.03 -5.57
C LEU A 281 31.03 19.08 -4.72
N ARG A 282 31.95 18.11 -4.87
CA ARG A 282 33.28 18.17 -4.24
C ARG A 282 34.10 19.35 -4.73
N MET A 283 34.04 19.67 -6.02
CA MET A 283 34.73 20.83 -6.62
C MET A 283 34.13 22.16 -6.14
N LEU A 284 32.81 22.26 -5.99
CA LEU A 284 32.20 23.47 -5.41
C LEU A 284 32.61 23.63 -3.94
N LEU A 285 32.53 22.56 -3.14
CA LEU A 285 32.94 22.57 -1.74
C LEU A 285 34.44 22.80 -1.54
N SER A 286 35.30 22.31 -2.44
CA SER A 286 36.74 22.63 -2.40
C SER A 286 36.98 24.10 -2.74
N ASN A 287 36.35 24.64 -3.78
CA ASN A 287 36.51 26.05 -4.15
C ASN A 287 36.04 27.00 -3.04
N ASP A 288 34.95 26.68 -2.33
CA ASP A 288 34.48 27.44 -1.17
C ASP A 288 35.43 27.30 0.03
N LEU A 289 35.98 26.10 0.28
CA LEU A 289 36.99 25.87 1.33
C LEU A 289 38.32 26.58 1.03
N ASP A 290 38.82 26.48 -0.19
CA ASP A 290 40.04 27.14 -0.65
C ASP A 290 39.90 28.67 -0.54
N LYS A 291 38.73 29.21 -0.90
CA LYS A 291 38.41 30.62 -0.70
C LYS A 291 38.39 31.02 0.77
N ILE A 292 37.75 30.24 1.65
CA ILE A 292 37.76 30.49 3.11
C ILE A 292 39.19 30.42 3.67
N VAL A 293 40.01 29.48 3.20
CA VAL A 293 41.43 29.37 3.59
C VAL A 293 42.23 30.58 3.06
N GLN A 294 41.96 31.06 1.86
CA GLN A 294 42.62 32.21 1.26
C GLN A 294 42.26 33.52 1.99
N GLU A 295 40.98 33.78 2.27
CA GLU A 295 40.53 34.97 3.02
C GLU A 295 41.10 35.00 4.45
N ASN A 296 41.26 33.84 5.11
CA ASN A 296 41.93 33.73 6.40
C ASN A 296 43.46 33.90 6.29
N ASN A 297 44.11 33.37 5.24
CA ASN A 297 45.55 33.53 5.03
C ASN A 297 45.95 34.97 4.67
N GLU A 298 45.14 35.70 3.91
CA GLU A 298 45.36 37.13 3.64
C GLU A 298 45.24 37.96 4.93
N THR A 299 44.26 37.63 5.78
CA THR A 299 44.11 38.22 7.12
C THR A 299 45.32 37.92 8.02
N LEU A 300 45.83 36.68 8.00
CA LEU A 300 46.99 36.26 8.79
C LEU A 300 48.29 36.92 8.31
N ASN A 301 48.54 36.94 7.00
CA ASN A 301 49.73 37.54 6.41
C ASN A 301 49.80 39.06 6.64
N LYS A 302 48.65 39.75 6.63
CA LYS A 302 48.58 41.17 6.97
C LYS A 302 49.05 41.45 8.41
N ASN A 303 48.59 40.64 9.36
CA ASN A 303 49.01 40.75 10.76
C ASN A 303 50.51 40.42 10.97
N ILE A 304 51.13 39.64 10.08
CA ILE A 304 52.57 39.33 10.11
C ILE A 304 53.40 40.48 9.50
N ALA A 305 52.90 41.15 8.45
CA ALA A 305 53.57 42.30 7.84
C ALA A 305 53.68 43.48 8.83
N ASP A 306 52.57 43.83 9.49
CA ASP A 306 52.51 44.93 10.47
C ASP A 306 53.49 44.72 11.67
N ILE A 307 53.84 43.46 11.98
CA ILE A 307 54.82 43.11 13.03
C ILE A 307 56.27 43.28 12.54
N LEU A 308 56.56 42.98 11.27
CA LEU A 308 57.91 43.00 10.72
C LEU A 308 58.42 44.39 10.32
N GLU A 309 57.53 45.34 10.00
CA GLU A 309 57.93 46.68 9.52
C GLU A 309 58.38 47.64 10.65
N THR A 310 58.29 47.24 11.92
CA THR A 310 58.52 48.16 13.06
C THR A 310 59.88 48.05 13.78
N GLN A 311 60.74 47.05 13.49
CA GLN A 311 62.03 46.88 14.21
C GLN A 311 63.17 46.26 13.36
N LEU A 312 64.21 47.05 13.02
CA LEU A 312 65.69 46.77 12.99
C LEU A 312 66.50 47.74 12.07
N LEU A 313 67.85 47.74 12.15
CA LEU A 313 68.76 48.88 11.75
C LEU A 313 69.88 48.51 10.67
N PRO A 314 71.14 49.06 10.59
CA PRO A 314 71.53 50.03 9.52
C PRO A 314 72.93 49.93 8.77
N GLU A 315 73.04 50.58 7.58
CA GLU A 315 74.16 51.34 6.87
C GLU A 315 75.65 50.86 6.55
N VAL A 316 76.32 51.63 5.61
CA VAL A 316 77.78 51.95 5.31
C VAL A 316 78.65 51.18 4.17
N PRO A 317 79.92 51.53 3.70
CA PRO A 317 80.27 52.01 2.30
C PRO A 317 81.46 51.35 1.41
N LYS A 318 82.25 52.11 0.54
CA LYS A 318 83.03 51.72 -0.73
C LYS A 318 84.47 52.37 -1.00
N PHE A 319 85.36 51.95 -1.97
CA PHE A 319 86.59 52.66 -2.61
C PHE A 319 87.35 52.00 -3.88
N GLY A 320 88.48 52.54 -4.52
CA GLY A 320 89.33 51.97 -5.70
C GLY A 320 90.60 52.74 -6.36
N THR A 321 91.33 52.25 -7.46
CA THR A 321 92.42 52.84 -8.46
C THR A 321 93.99 52.51 -8.39
N SER A 322 95.05 52.74 -9.31
CA SER A 322 95.38 52.71 -10.83
C SER A 322 96.93 52.96 -11.35
N ASN A 323 97.36 52.59 -12.63
CA ASN A 323 98.37 53.17 -13.69
C ASN A 323 99.99 53.01 -13.94
N ASN A 324 100.45 52.59 -15.20
CA ASN A 324 101.48 53.07 -16.28
C ASN A 324 103.12 52.97 -16.43
N THR A 325 103.70 52.92 -17.71
CA THR A 325 105.02 53.46 -18.38
C THR A 325 106.33 52.65 -18.87
N ALA A 326 107.35 53.22 -19.65
CA ALA A 326 108.52 52.53 -20.41
C ALA A 326 109.83 53.32 -20.99
N LEU A 327 110.92 52.60 -21.51
CA LEU A 327 111.96 52.85 -22.63
C LEU A 327 113.39 53.61 -22.54
N GLN A 328 114.54 53.16 -23.18
CA GLN A 328 115.75 53.98 -23.71
C GLN A 328 117.07 53.33 -24.36
N MET A 329 117.92 54.17 -25.04
CA MET A 329 119.44 54.16 -25.30
C MET A 329 120.14 53.77 -26.66
N ALA A 330 121.17 54.55 -27.11
CA ALA A 330 122.30 54.23 -28.06
C ALA A 330 123.32 55.41 -28.26
N PRO A 331 124.69 55.23 -28.29
CA PRO A 331 125.56 55.72 -29.43
C PRO A 331 127.02 55.13 -29.58
N MET A 332 127.71 55.24 -30.76
CA MET A 332 129.21 55.12 -30.95
C MET A 332 129.77 55.48 -32.38
N LEU A 333 130.31 56.68 -32.66
CA LEU A 333 131.01 57.02 -33.93
C LEU A 333 131.92 58.28 -33.82
N LEU A 334 133.22 58.23 -34.20
CA LEU A 334 134.07 59.45 -34.37
C LEU A 334 135.33 59.33 -35.26
N THR A 335 135.87 58.13 -35.53
CA THR A 335 137.28 57.95 -35.97
C THR A 335 137.59 58.13 -37.47
N PHE A 336 136.62 58.45 -38.33
CA PHE A 336 136.74 58.26 -39.79
C PHE A 336 137.38 59.43 -40.59
N ALA A 337 137.70 60.56 -39.95
CA ALA A 337 137.90 61.83 -40.65
C ALA A 337 139.18 61.97 -41.52
N ASN A 338 140.25 61.23 -41.24
CA ASN A 338 141.59 61.57 -41.77
C ASN A 338 141.90 61.11 -43.20
N VAL A 339 141.05 60.31 -43.85
CA VAL A 339 141.31 59.71 -45.18
C VAL A 339 141.18 60.71 -46.33
N LEU A 340 140.48 61.84 -46.14
CA LEU A 340 139.98 62.65 -47.24
C LEU A 340 141.00 63.57 -47.93
N LYS A 341 142.19 63.80 -47.36
CA LYS A 341 143.07 64.90 -47.81
C LYS A 341 143.87 64.63 -49.10
N GLU A 342 144.08 63.38 -49.46
CA GLU A 342 144.93 63.01 -50.61
C GLU A 342 144.19 62.99 -51.97
N LYS A 343 142.85 62.82 -51.95
CA LYS A 343 142.04 62.71 -53.18
C LYS A 343 141.87 64.02 -53.97
N GLY A 344 142.13 65.18 -53.37
CA GLY A 344 141.79 66.49 -53.98
C GLY A 344 142.44 66.73 -55.34
N ARG A 345 143.63 66.19 -55.60
CA ARG A 345 144.41 66.46 -56.82
C ARG A 345 143.98 65.63 -58.05
N LEU A 346 142.98 64.75 -57.92
CA LEU A 346 142.42 64.00 -59.04
C LEU A 346 141.18 64.66 -59.66
N ILE A 347 140.66 65.73 -59.04
CA ILE A 347 139.33 66.28 -59.33
C ILE A 347 139.35 67.23 -60.53
N GLU A 348 140.32 68.15 -60.62
CA GLU A 348 140.42 69.14 -61.70
C GLU A 348 140.46 68.51 -63.11
N GLN A 349 141.00 67.29 -63.27
CA GLN A 349 141.04 66.58 -64.55
C GLN A 349 139.73 65.86 -64.92
N LEU A 350 138.79 65.71 -63.98
CA LEU A 350 137.45 65.15 -64.24
C LEU A 350 136.42 66.22 -64.59
N GLU A 351 136.62 67.46 -64.14
CA GLU A 351 135.65 68.54 -64.32
C GLU A 351 135.52 68.99 -65.79
N GLU A 352 136.62 69.06 -66.56
CA GLU A 352 136.56 69.38 -68.00
C GLU A 352 135.80 68.32 -68.84
N GLN A 353 135.83 67.04 -68.44
CA GLN A 353 135.06 65.99 -69.13
C GLN A 353 133.57 66.01 -68.78
N ASN A 354 133.21 66.61 -67.64
CA ASN A 354 131.86 66.53 -67.08
C ASN A 354 130.87 67.47 -67.79
N GLU A 355 131.29 68.69 -68.14
CA GLU A 355 130.43 69.65 -68.86
C GLU A 355 130.04 69.16 -70.28
N HIS A 356 130.88 68.36 -70.95
CA HIS A 356 130.51 67.75 -72.23
C HIS A 356 129.44 66.65 -72.09
N LEU A 357 129.44 65.88 -70.98
CA LEU A 357 128.35 64.92 -70.73
C LEU A 357 127.03 65.64 -70.42
N LYS A 358 127.10 66.68 -69.60
CA LYS A 358 125.95 67.45 -69.09
C LYS A 358 125.04 67.97 -70.21
N SER A 359 125.62 68.60 -71.24
CA SER A 359 124.85 69.09 -72.41
C SER A 359 124.13 67.98 -73.18
N SER A 360 124.62 66.73 -73.16
CA SER A 360 123.97 65.59 -73.82
C SER A 360 122.84 65.00 -72.97
N ILE A 361 122.93 65.11 -71.64
CA ILE A 361 121.93 64.59 -70.70
C ILE A 361 120.66 65.46 -70.70
N GLU A 362 120.82 66.79 -70.76
CA GLU A 362 119.69 67.74 -70.77
C GLU A 362 118.76 67.54 -71.98
N GLN A 363 119.30 67.13 -73.14
CA GLN A 363 118.50 66.84 -74.34
C GLN A 363 117.62 65.57 -74.17
N GLU A 364 118.17 64.50 -73.59
CA GLU A 364 117.40 63.26 -73.36
C GLU A 364 116.36 63.40 -72.22
N GLN A 365 116.64 64.20 -71.20
CA GLN A 365 115.66 64.50 -70.15
C GLN A 365 114.39 65.20 -70.70
N SER A 366 114.54 66.03 -71.73
CA SER A 366 113.42 66.65 -72.46
C SER A 366 112.58 65.60 -73.23
N ASN A 367 113.24 64.66 -73.90
CA ASN A 367 112.57 63.55 -74.59
C ASN A 367 111.79 62.66 -73.60
N TYR A 368 112.41 62.30 -72.49
CA TYR A 368 111.82 61.43 -71.46
C TYR A 368 110.57 62.06 -70.80
N SER A 369 110.61 63.36 -70.49
CA SER A 369 109.47 64.07 -69.89
C SER A 369 108.22 64.07 -70.79
N ASN A 370 108.42 64.18 -72.11
CA ASN A 370 107.33 64.12 -73.10
C ASN A 370 106.73 62.72 -73.29
N LEU A 371 107.45 61.66 -72.90
CA LEU A 371 106.91 60.30 -72.83
C LEU A 371 106.12 60.06 -71.54
N LEU A 372 106.59 60.60 -70.41
CA LEU A 372 105.91 60.45 -69.12
C LEU A 372 104.47 60.99 -69.16
N ILE A 373 104.29 62.23 -69.64
CA ILE A 373 102.97 62.89 -69.75
C ILE A 373 101.98 62.08 -70.61
N LYS A 374 102.46 61.35 -71.62
CA LYS A 374 101.62 60.48 -72.46
C LYS A 374 101.28 59.16 -71.78
N ASN A 375 102.15 58.66 -70.91
CA ASN A 375 101.92 57.46 -70.13
C ASN A 375 100.90 57.71 -69.00
N ASP A 376 101.00 58.85 -68.31
CA ASP A 376 100.11 59.23 -67.21
C ASP A 376 98.65 59.37 -67.71
N ALA A 377 98.42 60.05 -68.83
CA ALA A 377 97.10 60.15 -69.46
C ALA A 377 96.51 58.79 -69.92
N LEU A 378 97.37 57.80 -70.15
CA LEU A 378 96.95 56.44 -70.52
C LEU A 378 96.63 55.61 -69.26
N CYS A 379 97.35 55.84 -68.15
CA CYS A 379 97.01 55.32 -66.84
C CYS A 379 95.66 55.86 -66.34
N ASP A 380 95.42 57.17 -66.42
CA ASP A 380 94.12 57.80 -66.07
C ASP A 380 92.95 57.23 -66.89
N SER A 381 93.22 56.80 -68.12
CA SER A 381 92.21 56.17 -69.01
C SER A 381 91.91 54.73 -68.60
N LEU A 382 92.91 53.96 -68.18
CA LEU A 382 92.75 52.59 -67.66
C LEU A 382 92.05 52.59 -66.29
N ASP A 383 92.44 53.51 -65.42
CA ASP A 383 91.89 53.68 -64.07
C ASP A 383 90.40 54.07 -64.09
N GLN A 384 89.92 54.72 -65.15
CA GLN A 384 88.49 54.91 -65.41
C GLN A 384 87.77 53.65 -65.91
N VAL A 385 88.45 52.77 -66.66
CA VAL A 385 87.88 51.49 -67.13
C VAL A 385 87.72 50.51 -65.96
N ASP A 386 88.71 50.37 -65.09
CA ASP A 386 88.61 49.52 -63.90
C ASP A 386 87.50 49.99 -62.96
N LYS A 387 87.39 51.30 -62.70
CA LYS A 387 86.26 51.89 -61.94
C LYS A 387 84.90 51.71 -62.63
N GLY A 388 84.88 51.46 -63.94
CA GLY A 388 83.70 51.02 -64.68
C GLY A 388 83.38 49.53 -64.43
N LEU A 389 84.39 48.67 -64.48
CA LEU A 389 84.27 47.22 -64.27
C LEU A 389 83.90 46.86 -62.83
N GLU A 390 84.45 47.54 -61.82
CA GLU A 390 84.06 47.39 -60.41
C GLU A 390 82.58 47.72 -60.19
N ARG A 391 82.10 48.83 -60.78
CA ARG A 391 80.68 49.24 -60.71
C ARG A 391 79.75 48.28 -61.43
N PHE A 392 80.21 47.69 -62.55
CA PHE A 392 79.44 46.68 -63.28
C PHE A 392 79.36 45.36 -62.50
N SER A 393 80.49 44.91 -61.94
CA SER A 393 80.58 43.70 -61.13
C SER A 393 79.76 43.80 -59.84
N SER A 394 79.78 44.96 -59.18
CA SER A 394 78.95 45.24 -58.00
C SER A 394 77.46 45.11 -58.30
N LYS A 395 77.01 45.63 -59.46
CA LYS A 395 75.60 45.52 -59.89
C LYS A 395 75.20 44.10 -60.27
N LEU A 396 76.09 43.34 -60.91
CA LEU A 396 75.84 41.92 -61.20
C LEU A 396 75.65 41.11 -59.92
N TRP A 397 76.51 41.33 -58.91
CA TRP A 397 76.38 40.66 -57.61
C TRP A 397 75.10 41.05 -56.86
N GLU A 398 74.70 42.32 -56.92
CA GLU A 398 73.43 42.80 -56.34
C GLU A 398 72.22 42.14 -57.03
N GLN A 399 72.23 42.05 -58.37
CA GLN A 399 71.19 41.35 -59.14
C GLN A 399 71.17 39.83 -58.88
N GLU A 400 72.33 39.18 -58.78
CA GLU A 400 72.44 37.75 -58.46
C GLU A 400 71.81 37.44 -57.10
N LYS A 401 72.07 38.29 -56.10
CA LYS A 401 71.50 38.20 -54.75
C LYS A 401 69.98 38.48 -54.71
N GLU A 402 69.46 39.40 -55.54
CA GLU A 402 68.02 39.57 -55.73
C GLU A 402 67.39 38.30 -56.36
N LEU A 403 68.10 37.64 -57.27
CA LEU A 403 67.68 36.40 -57.93
C LEU A 403 67.67 35.21 -56.96
N GLU A 404 68.69 35.05 -56.11
CA GLU A 404 68.68 34.07 -55.01
C GLU A 404 67.51 34.28 -54.05
N THR A 405 67.30 35.54 -53.63
CA THR A 405 66.21 35.91 -52.70
C THR A 405 64.83 35.63 -53.32
N SER A 406 64.68 35.89 -54.62
CA SER A 406 63.47 35.58 -55.38
C SER A 406 63.26 34.06 -55.53
N SER A 407 64.32 33.31 -55.83
CA SER A 407 64.29 31.84 -55.94
C SER A 407 63.91 31.16 -54.63
N ALA A 408 64.45 31.62 -53.50
CA ALA A 408 64.07 31.16 -52.17
C ALA A 408 62.60 31.47 -51.84
N THR A 409 62.11 32.65 -52.24
CA THR A 409 60.70 33.06 -52.06
C THR A 409 59.75 32.18 -52.88
N ILE A 410 60.07 31.92 -54.15
CA ILE A 410 59.32 31.01 -55.02
C ILE A 410 59.30 29.59 -54.44
N SER A 411 60.45 29.09 -54.00
CA SER A 411 60.58 27.76 -53.39
C SER A 411 59.71 27.60 -52.13
N LYS A 412 59.60 28.66 -51.31
CA LYS A 412 58.69 28.69 -50.15
C LYS A 412 57.22 28.68 -50.58
N GLN A 413 56.83 29.49 -51.56
CA GLN A 413 55.46 29.53 -52.08
C GLN A 413 55.04 28.19 -52.71
N GLN A 414 55.96 27.51 -53.39
CA GLN A 414 55.76 26.16 -53.94
C GLN A 414 55.34 25.17 -52.85
N ALA A 415 56.06 25.14 -51.71
CA ALA A 415 55.75 24.27 -50.58
C ALA A 415 54.43 24.63 -49.87
N GLU A 416 54.09 25.92 -49.77
CA GLU A 416 52.80 26.38 -49.23
C GLU A 416 51.62 25.96 -50.15
N ILE A 417 51.82 25.95 -51.48
CA ILE A 417 50.86 25.45 -52.47
C ILE A 417 50.68 23.92 -52.33
N GLU A 418 51.76 23.14 -52.24
CA GLU A 418 51.70 21.68 -52.07
C GLU A 418 50.99 21.28 -50.77
N LEU A 419 51.29 21.96 -49.66
CA LEU A 419 50.61 21.77 -48.37
C LEU A 419 49.10 22.07 -48.49
N SER A 420 48.74 23.14 -49.20
CA SER A 420 47.36 23.53 -49.46
C SER A 420 46.62 22.49 -50.32
N GLN A 421 47.24 22.00 -51.39
CA GLN A 421 46.69 20.93 -52.23
C GLN A 421 46.47 19.64 -51.43
N SER A 422 47.41 19.24 -50.57
CA SER A 422 47.26 18.08 -49.69
C SER A 422 46.08 18.23 -48.71
N THR A 423 45.82 19.45 -48.25
CA THR A 423 44.73 19.79 -47.34
C THR A 423 43.38 19.75 -48.04
N ILE A 424 43.28 20.33 -49.25
CA ILE A 424 42.09 20.26 -50.11
C ILE A 424 41.75 18.80 -50.46
N SER A 425 42.76 17.98 -50.81
CA SER A 425 42.57 16.56 -51.10
C SER A 425 42.02 15.78 -49.89
N ARG A 426 42.54 16.04 -48.68
CA ARG A 426 42.00 15.48 -47.42
C ARG A 426 40.56 15.94 -47.15
N GLN A 427 40.22 17.19 -47.42
CA GLN A 427 38.86 17.73 -47.25
C GLN A 427 37.87 17.11 -48.25
N ALA A 428 38.26 16.98 -49.53
CA ALA A 428 37.44 16.33 -50.56
C ALA A 428 37.13 14.87 -50.19
N LYS A 429 38.11 14.12 -49.67
CA LYS A 429 37.90 12.74 -49.18
C LYS A 429 36.92 12.68 -48.01
N LYS A 430 36.99 13.62 -47.05
CA LYS A 430 36.00 13.74 -45.97
C LYS A 430 34.59 14.07 -46.49
N LEU A 431 34.49 14.96 -47.49
CA LEU A 431 33.21 15.36 -48.07
C LEU A 431 32.50 14.16 -48.75
N SER A 432 33.25 13.35 -49.51
CA SER A 432 32.75 12.09 -50.09
C SER A 432 32.27 11.11 -49.02
N GLN A 433 33.04 10.90 -47.94
CA GLN A 433 32.62 10.03 -46.83
C GLN A 433 31.33 10.53 -46.13
N SER A 434 31.15 11.85 -46.02
CA SER A 434 29.89 12.44 -45.53
C SER A 434 28.73 12.22 -46.49
N GLN A 435 28.94 12.30 -47.81
CA GLN A 435 27.91 12.02 -48.83
C GLN A 435 27.45 10.56 -48.78
N ASP A 436 28.37 9.59 -48.69
CA ASP A 436 28.06 8.16 -48.52
C ASP A 436 27.24 7.92 -47.24
N THR A 437 27.55 8.66 -46.18
CA THR A 437 26.85 8.58 -44.89
C THR A 437 25.44 9.17 -44.96
N ILE A 438 25.25 10.27 -45.69
CA ILE A 438 23.93 10.87 -45.95
C ILE A 438 23.05 9.91 -46.79
N LEU A 439 23.62 9.25 -47.81
CA LEU A 439 22.90 8.27 -48.62
C LEU A 439 22.38 7.10 -47.78
N LYS A 440 23.20 6.54 -46.87
CA LYS A 440 22.77 5.47 -45.95
C LYS A 440 21.63 5.90 -45.03
N HIS A 441 21.73 7.07 -44.40
CA HIS A 441 20.64 7.58 -43.56
C HIS A 441 19.34 7.83 -44.34
N ASN A 442 19.42 8.23 -45.62
CA ASN A 442 18.24 8.37 -46.47
C ASN A 442 17.58 7.02 -46.79
N GLU A 443 18.35 5.94 -46.99
CA GLU A 443 17.76 4.59 -47.11
C GLU A 443 17.08 4.14 -45.82
N GLU A 444 17.69 4.40 -44.66
CA GLU A 444 17.13 4.07 -43.33
C GLU A 444 15.88 4.88 -43.02
N LEU A 445 15.82 6.14 -43.44
CA LEU A 445 14.62 6.97 -43.40
C LEU A 445 13.50 6.36 -44.27
N GLY A 446 13.81 5.91 -45.48
CA GLY A 446 12.84 5.23 -46.37
C GLY A 446 12.30 3.92 -45.78
N LYS A 447 13.19 3.09 -45.20
CA LYS A 447 12.82 1.87 -44.47
C LYS A 447 11.89 2.20 -43.28
N SER A 448 12.19 3.28 -42.55
CA SER A 448 11.38 3.75 -41.43
C SER A 448 10.00 4.27 -41.85
N GLN A 449 9.92 5.01 -42.95
CA GLN A 449 8.65 5.49 -43.51
C GLN A 449 7.74 4.33 -43.95
N ALA A 450 8.29 3.28 -44.56
CA ALA A 450 7.54 2.08 -44.93
C ALA A 450 6.98 1.33 -43.69
N ILE A 451 7.73 1.28 -42.59
CA ILE A 451 7.27 0.71 -41.31
C ILE A 451 6.11 1.55 -40.73
N ILE A 452 6.22 2.87 -40.76
CA ILE A 452 5.15 3.79 -40.30
C ILE A 452 3.86 3.58 -41.10
N GLN A 453 3.94 3.55 -42.44
CA GLN A 453 2.77 3.31 -43.30
C GLN A 453 2.09 1.96 -43.02
N LYS A 454 2.88 0.90 -42.73
CA LYS A 454 2.32 -0.40 -42.30
C LYS A 454 1.58 -0.28 -40.98
N GLN A 455 2.17 0.39 -39.98
CA GLN A 455 1.56 0.59 -38.67
C GLN A 455 0.29 1.44 -38.74
N GLU A 456 0.22 2.45 -39.63
CA GLU A 456 -1.01 3.21 -39.87
C GLU A 456 -2.14 2.33 -40.43
N GLY A 457 -1.82 1.36 -41.29
CA GLY A 457 -2.75 0.33 -41.77
C GLY A 457 -3.29 -0.54 -40.63
N GLU A 458 -2.41 -1.09 -39.81
CA GLU A 458 -2.77 -1.90 -38.63
C GLU A 458 -3.63 -1.10 -37.63
N ILE A 459 -3.30 0.16 -37.38
CA ILE A 459 -4.07 1.09 -36.53
C ILE A 459 -5.46 1.35 -37.13
N LYS A 460 -5.60 1.45 -38.46
CA LYS A 460 -6.88 1.64 -39.15
C LYS A 460 -7.78 0.40 -39.00
N GLU A 461 -7.22 -0.80 -39.11
CA GLU A 461 -7.95 -2.05 -38.88
C GLU A 461 -8.40 -2.18 -37.42
N LEU A 462 -7.51 -1.93 -36.45
CA LEU A 462 -7.83 -1.93 -35.02
C LEU A 462 -8.94 -0.93 -34.65
N ARG A 463 -9.01 0.24 -35.32
CA ARG A 463 -10.11 1.22 -35.16
C ARG A 463 -11.46 0.66 -35.64
N THR A 464 -11.47 -0.09 -36.74
CA THR A 464 -12.66 -0.79 -37.27
C THR A 464 -13.12 -1.88 -36.29
N THR A 465 -12.21 -2.76 -35.87
CA THR A 465 -12.49 -3.84 -34.90
C THR A 465 -13.01 -3.30 -33.56
N ARG A 466 -12.41 -2.23 -33.02
CA ARG A 466 -12.89 -1.51 -31.83
C ARG A 466 -14.31 -0.96 -32.00
N THR A 467 -14.70 -0.59 -33.22
CA THR A 467 -16.04 -0.07 -33.51
C THR A 467 -17.08 -1.18 -33.56
N GLY A 468 -16.76 -2.34 -34.15
CA GLY A 468 -17.58 -3.54 -34.09
C GLY A 468 -17.81 -4.04 -32.65
N LEU A 469 -16.74 -4.13 -31.85
CA LEU A 469 -16.83 -4.49 -30.43
C LEU A 469 -17.72 -3.53 -29.62
N LYS A 470 -17.65 -2.22 -29.89
CA LYS A 470 -18.57 -1.23 -29.28
C LYS A 470 -20.04 -1.48 -29.63
N GLN A 471 -20.35 -1.94 -30.85
CA GLN A 471 -21.71 -2.30 -31.24
C GLN A 471 -22.18 -3.58 -30.54
N GLN A 472 -21.31 -4.59 -30.42
CA GLN A 472 -21.61 -5.81 -29.67
C GLN A 472 -21.90 -5.53 -28.19
N ILE A 473 -21.06 -4.72 -27.51
CA ILE A 473 -21.28 -4.31 -26.12
C ILE A 473 -22.63 -3.58 -25.96
N ARG A 474 -22.99 -2.68 -26.88
CA ARG A 474 -24.31 -2.02 -26.88
C ARG A 474 -25.47 -3.01 -27.05
N SER A 475 -25.30 -4.05 -27.86
CA SER A 475 -26.33 -5.08 -28.04
C SER A 475 -26.46 -6.01 -26.82
N GLN A 476 -25.37 -6.28 -26.12
CA GLN A 476 -25.35 -7.05 -24.87
C GLN A 476 -25.97 -6.25 -23.72
N SER A 477 -25.65 -4.96 -23.59
CA SER A 477 -26.28 -4.07 -22.60
C SER A 477 -27.81 -4.10 -22.74
N ARG A 478 -28.32 -3.90 -23.96
CA ARG A 478 -29.77 -3.97 -24.26
C ARG A 478 -30.43 -5.33 -23.95
N ARG A 479 -29.66 -6.42 -23.87
CA ARG A 479 -30.15 -7.72 -23.39
C ARG A 479 -30.14 -7.78 -21.86
N LEU A 480 -29.10 -7.24 -21.21
CA LEU A 480 -29.02 -7.09 -19.76
C LEU A 480 -30.19 -6.24 -19.23
N ASP A 481 -30.46 -5.10 -19.85
CA ASP A 481 -31.55 -4.17 -19.50
C ASP A 481 -32.92 -4.89 -19.54
N LYS A 482 -33.16 -5.68 -20.59
CA LYS A 482 -34.37 -6.53 -20.72
C LYS A 482 -34.43 -7.64 -19.66
N ASN A 483 -33.30 -8.22 -19.29
CA ASN A 483 -33.24 -9.22 -18.23
C ASN A 483 -33.52 -8.60 -16.86
N HIS A 484 -33.02 -7.39 -16.58
CA HIS A 484 -33.34 -6.66 -15.34
C HIS A 484 -34.83 -6.35 -15.20
N LEU A 485 -35.49 -5.89 -16.28
CA LEU A 485 -36.94 -5.70 -16.29
C LEU A 485 -37.68 -7.02 -15.99
N LYS A 486 -37.25 -8.14 -16.58
CA LYS A 486 -37.85 -9.46 -16.32
C LYS A 486 -37.58 -9.96 -14.89
N ILE A 487 -36.43 -9.64 -14.29
CA ILE A 487 -36.13 -9.96 -12.89
C ILE A 487 -37.07 -9.16 -11.97
N HIS A 488 -37.22 -7.86 -12.19
CA HIS A 488 -38.14 -7.01 -11.43
C HIS A 488 -39.60 -7.49 -11.49
N ASP A 489 -40.07 -7.93 -12.67
CA ASP A 489 -41.42 -8.52 -12.80
C ASP A 489 -41.57 -9.85 -12.02
N LEU A 490 -40.50 -10.65 -11.94
CA LEU A 490 -40.47 -11.89 -11.14
C LEU A 490 -40.39 -11.61 -9.64
N GLU A 491 -39.62 -10.60 -9.21
CA GLU A 491 -39.56 -10.12 -7.82
C GLU A 491 -40.94 -9.63 -7.35
N LYS A 492 -41.67 -8.92 -8.22
CA LYS A 492 -43.06 -8.51 -7.96
C LYS A 492 -44.03 -9.70 -7.85
N GLN A 493 -43.86 -10.73 -8.67
CA GLN A 493 -44.67 -11.97 -8.58
C GLN A 493 -44.35 -12.78 -7.31
N LEU A 494 -43.08 -12.80 -6.89
CA LEU A 494 -42.65 -13.43 -5.64
C LEU A 494 -43.28 -12.73 -4.43
N ALA A 495 -43.19 -11.40 -4.35
CA ALA A 495 -43.76 -10.62 -3.24
C ALA A 495 -45.29 -10.80 -3.11
N GLU A 496 -46.02 -10.88 -4.22
CA GLU A 496 -47.47 -11.18 -4.19
C GLU A 496 -47.74 -12.64 -3.75
N THR A 497 -46.87 -13.59 -4.12
CA THR A 497 -46.97 -14.98 -3.66
C THR A 497 -46.70 -15.10 -2.15
N GLU A 498 -45.74 -14.34 -1.63
CA GLU A 498 -45.45 -14.26 -0.19
C GLU A 498 -46.62 -13.62 0.57
N ARG A 499 -47.21 -12.53 0.04
CA ARG A 499 -48.41 -11.90 0.61
C ARG A 499 -49.60 -12.86 0.68
N LEU A 500 -49.86 -13.63 -0.39
CA LEU A 500 -50.91 -14.65 -0.43
C LEU A 500 -50.64 -15.81 0.55
N LYS A 501 -49.37 -16.16 0.77
CA LYS A 501 -48.98 -17.15 1.79
C LYS A 501 -49.24 -16.62 3.20
N GLU A 502 -48.86 -15.38 3.51
CA GLU A 502 -49.15 -14.77 4.82
C GLU A 502 -50.67 -14.70 5.10
N GLU A 503 -51.48 -14.33 4.09
CA GLU A 503 -52.94 -14.40 4.20
C GLU A 503 -53.46 -15.83 4.50
N SER A 504 -52.83 -16.85 3.92
CA SER A 504 -53.17 -18.27 4.16
C SER A 504 -52.77 -18.70 5.57
N ASP A 505 -51.57 -18.36 6.02
CA ASP A 505 -51.07 -18.70 7.36
C ASP A 505 -51.87 -17.99 8.47
N GLN A 506 -52.36 -16.76 8.22
CA GLN A 506 -53.32 -16.07 9.09
C GLN A 506 -54.68 -16.79 9.13
N LYS A 507 -55.22 -17.23 7.98
CA LYS A 507 -56.48 -18.01 7.91
C LYS A 507 -56.35 -19.37 8.63
N ASN A 508 -55.23 -20.06 8.46
CA ASN A 508 -54.92 -21.31 9.16
C ASN A 508 -54.85 -21.10 10.68
N LYS A 509 -54.21 -20.02 11.14
CA LYS A 509 -54.15 -19.65 12.56
C LYS A 509 -55.52 -19.32 13.16
N ALA A 510 -56.40 -18.67 12.38
CA ALA A 510 -57.79 -18.42 12.79
C ALA A 510 -58.61 -19.72 12.89
N LEU A 511 -58.45 -20.65 11.93
CA LEU A 511 -59.09 -21.97 11.97
C LEU A 511 -58.65 -22.81 13.19
N GLU A 512 -57.36 -22.82 13.51
CA GLU A 512 -56.83 -23.57 14.66
C GLU A 512 -57.24 -22.95 16.01
N ASN A 513 -57.52 -21.64 16.05
CA ASN A 513 -58.17 -21.00 17.21
C ASN A 513 -59.65 -21.42 17.32
N ASN A 514 -60.43 -21.27 16.24
CA ASN A 514 -61.84 -21.69 16.22
C ASN A 514 -62.02 -23.17 16.61
N LYS A 515 -61.08 -24.03 16.19
CA LYS A 515 -61.03 -25.45 16.59
C LYS A 515 -60.86 -25.61 18.10
N LYS A 516 -59.96 -24.87 18.75
CA LYS A 516 -59.79 -24.90 20.21
C LYS A 516 -61.02 -24.38 20.95
N ASP A 517 -61.66 -23.35 20.44
CA ASP A 517 -62.91 -22.83 21.01
C ASP A 517 -64.04 -23.87 20.92
N LEU A 518 -64.09 -24.65 19.83
CA LEU A 518 -64.99 -25.79 19.66
C LEU A 518 -64.60 -26.97 20.58
N GLU A 519 -63.31 -27.29 20.75
CA GLU A 519 -62.83 -28.31 21.70
C GLU A 519 -63.23 -27.95 23.15
N ILE A 520 -63.16 -26.68 23.54
CA ILE A 520 -63.62 -26.16 24.83
C ILE A 520 -65.15 -26.29 24.96
N GLN A 521 -65.92 -25.92 23.93
CA GLN A 521 -67.38 -26.08 23.93
C GLN A 521 -67.80 -27.55 24.03
N ILE A 522 -67.16 -28.46 23.28
CA ILE A 522 -67.40 -29.90 23.34
C ILE A 522 -67.08 -30.44 24.74
N LYS A 523 -66.00 -29.98 25.38
CA LYS A 523 -65.67 -30.36 26.76
C LYS A 523 -66.73 -29.89 27.75
N SER A 524 -67.17 -28.63 27.67
CA SER A 524 -68.26 -28.08 28.51
C SER A 524 -69.54 -28.90 28.34
N LEU A 525 -69.95 -29.17 27.10
CA LEU A 525 -71.14 -29.98 26.81
C LEU A 525 -71.00 -31.43 27.30
N THR A 526 -69.79 -31.99 27.30
CA THR A 526 -69.53 -33.34 27.85
C THR A 526 -69.65 -33.34 29.38
N GLU A 527 -69.18 -32.30 30.06
CA GLU A 527 -69.34 -32.11 31.51
C GLU A 527 -70.82 -31.87 31.87
N ASP A 528 -71.55 -31.08 31.09
CA ASP A 528 -73.00 -30.91 31.23
C ASP A 528 -73.76 -32.23 31.03
N ILE A 529 -73.45 -33.02 30.00
CA ILE A 529 -74.05 -34.34 29.77
C ILE A 529 -73.79 -35.29 30.94
N ALA A 530 -72.58 -35.28 31.52
CA ALA A 530 -72.28 -36.06 32.72
C ALA A 530 -73.12 -35.59 33.92
N ASN A 531 -73.21 -34.27 34.15
CA ASN A 531 -74.07 -33.69 35.19
C ASN A 531 -75.56 -34.06 35.00
N TYR A 532 -76.06 -34.08 33.76
CA TYR A 532 -77.42 -34.53 33.47
C TYR A 532 -77.60 -36.05 33.69
N ALA A 533 -76.62 -36.88 33.35
CA ALA A 533 -76.66 -38.32 33.62
C ALA A 533 -76.63 -38.63 35.14
N ASP A 534 -75.93 -37.84 35.95
CA ASP A 534 -75.99 -37.93 37.41
C ASP A 534 -77.34 -37.47 37.96
N ARG A 535 -77.93 -36.40 37.41
CA ARG A 535 -79.27 -35.95 37.80
C ARG A 535 -80.35 -36.97 37.42
N ILE A 536 -80.22 -37.63 36.27
CA ILE A 536 -81.11 -38.73 35.85
C ILE A 536 -80.97 -39.90 36.83
N ARG A 537 -79.76 -40.40 37.14
CA ARG A 537 -79.55 -41.48 38.10
C ARG A 537 -80.09 -41.17 39.51
N ASN A 538 -79.96 -39.93 39.96
CA ASN A 538 -80.55 -39.48 41.22
C ASN A 538 -82.10 -39.42 41.18
N LEU A 539 -82.69 -39.04 40.04
CA LEU A 539 -84.13 -39.07 39.83
C LEU A 539 -84.67 -40.51 39.71
N GLU A 540 -83.95 -41.41 39.06
CA GLU A 540 -84.26 -42.85 39.00
C GLU A 540 -84.24 -43.47 40.40
N HIS A 541 -83.22 -43.16 41.21
CA HIS A 541 -83.15 -43.58 42.61
C HIS A 541 -84.32 -43.03 43.44
N THR A 542 -84.62 -41.74 43.31
CA THR A 542 -85.75 -41.10 44.03
C THR A 542 -87.09 -41.70 43.60
N CYS A 543 -87.26 -41.99 42.30
CA CYS A 543 -88.46 -42.63 41.76
C CYS A 543 -88.60 -44.07 42.28
N GLY A 544 -87.50 -44.84 42.34
CA GLY A 544 -87.47 -46.16 42.96
C GLY A 544 -87.84 -46.14 44.45
N GLN A 545 -87.35 -45.16 45.21
CA GLN A 545 -87.75 -44.94 46.60
C GLN A 545 -89.23 -44.60 46.73
N GLN A 546 -89.76 -43.69 45.90
CA GLN A 546 -91.19 -43.34 45.86
C GLN A 546 -92.07 -44.51 45.42
N GLN A 547 -91.57 -45.41 44.56
CA GLN A 547 -92.27 -46.62 44.17
C GLN A 547 -92.33 -47.64 45.32
N GLN A 548 -91.22 -47.84 46.05
CA GLN A 548 -91.19 -48.65 47.27
C GLN A 548 -92.10 -48.09 48.37
N GLU A 549 -92.11 -46.76 48.55
CA GLU A 549 -93.00 -46.09 49.50
C GLU A 549 -94.47 -46.17 49.05
N GLY A 550 -94.75 -46.12 47.73
CA GLY A 550 -96.06 -46.39 47.16
C GLY A 550 -96.55 -47.82 47.38
N GLU A 551 -95.68 -48.83 47.24
CA GLU A 551 -96.01 -50.22 47.56
C GLU A 551 -96.22 -50.44 49.06
N ARG A 552 -95.41 -49.80 49.91
CA ARG A 552 -95.63 -49.77 51.36
C ARG A 552 -96.96 -49.14 51.72
N LEU A 553 -97.26 -47.93 51.22
CA LEU A 553 -98.54 -47.26 51.45
C LEU A 553 -99.73 -48.07 50.94
N LYS A 554 -99.57 -48.82 49.84
CA LYS A 554 -100.58 -49.75 49.31
C LYS A 554 -100.78 -50.97 50.22
N SER A 555 -99.71 -51.48 50.84
CA SER A 555 -99.78 -52.51 51.89
C SER A 555 -100.47 -51.99 53.15
N ASP A 556 -100.07 -50.81 53.64
CA ASP A 556 -100.62 -50.16 54.82
C ASP A 556 -102.12 -49.84 54.63
N LEU A 557 -102.51 -49.28 53.47
CA LEU A 557 -103.92 -49.07 53.08
C LEU A 557 -104.71 -50.39 53.02
N GLY A 558 -104.08 -51.47 52.54
CA GLY A 558 -104.64 -52.82 52.53
C GLY A 558 -104.84 -53.42 53.92
N ASN A 559 -104.05 -52.99 54.91
CA ASN A 559 -104.22 -53.37 56.31
C ASN A 559 -105.31 -52.51 56.97
N THR A 560 -105.28 -51.19 56.82
CA THR A 560 -106.35 -50.29 57.30
C THR A 560 -107.72 -50.61 56.70
N SER A 561 -107.78 -51.09 55.44
CA SER A 561 -109.03 -51.58 54.85
C SER A 561 -109.56 -52.85 55.52
N LYS A 562 -108.71 -53.72 56.08
CA LYS A 562 -109.13 -54.88 56.87
C LYS A 562 -109.56 -54.45 58.27
N GLU A 563 -108.84 -53.51 58.88
CA GLU A 563 -109.21 -52.93 60.18
C GLU A 563 -110.58 -52.26 60.13
N LEU A 564 -110.86 -51.47 59.08
CA LEU A 564 -112.19 -50.90 58.82
C LEU A 564 -113.26 -51.97 58.56
N GLN A 565 -112.92 -53.07 57.90
CA GLN A 565 -113.85 -54.18 57.67
C GLN A 565 -114.18 -54.93 58.97
N ASN A 566 -113.20 -55.11 59.86
CA ASN A 566 -113.39 -55.66 61.20
C ASN A 566 -114.22 -54.71 62.08
N LEU A 567 -113.87 -53.43 62.14
CA LEU A 567 -114.64 -52.40 62.85
C LEU A 567 -116.09 -52.30 62.36
N SER A 568 -116.34 -52.51 61.06
CA SER A 568 -117.71 -52.57 60.53
C SER A 568 -118.48 -53.81 61.01
N GLN A 569 -117.82 -54.95 61.21
CA GLN A 569 -118.43 -56.15 61.78
C GLN A 569 -118.67 -55.99 63.29
N GLU A 570 -117.73 -55.39 64.02
CA GLU A 570 -117.89 -55.03 65.43
C GLU A 570 -119.03 -54.02 65.63
N TYR A 571 -119.17 -53.04 64.73
CA TYR A 571 -120.27 -52.06 64.78
C TYR A 571 -121.65 -52.72 64.59
N GLU A 572 -121.81 -53.61 63.60
CA GLU A 572 -123.08 -54.34 63.42
C GLU A 572 -123.34 -55.33 64.58
N SER A 573 -122.30 -55.93 65.17
CA SER A 573 -122.41 -56.74 66.40
C SER A 573 -122.87 -55.91 67.61
N PHE A 574 -122.30 -54.72 67.81
CA PHE A 574 -122.71 -53.76 68.84
C PHE A 574 -124.14 -53.28 68.63
N LYS A 575 -124.52 -52.98 67.40
CA LYS A 575 -125.87 -52.55 67.00
C LYS A 575 -126.93 -53.64 67.20
N ALA A 576 -126.60 -54.91 66.92
CA ALA A 576 -127.43 -56.06 67.28
C ALA A 576 -127.57 -56.20 68.81
N SER A 577 -126.48 -56.06 69.55
CA SER A 577 -126.48 -56.09 71.02
C SER A 577 -127.32 -54.97 71.63
N GLN A 578 -127.26 -53.76 71.06
CA GLN A 578 -128.08 -52.62 71.46
C GLN A 578 -129.58 -52.86 71.17
N ALA A 579 -129.91 -53.47 70.03
CA ALA A 579 -131.30 -53.85 69.71
C ALA A 579 -131.85 -54.89 70.69
N GLN A 580 -131.05 -55.88 71.10
CA GLN A 580 -131.42 -56.83 72.15
C GLN A 580 -131.67 -56.15 73.50
N LEU A 581 -130.77 -55.26 73.93
CA LEU A 581 -130.92 -54.51 75.19
C LEU A 581 -132.20 -53.63 75.20
N VAL A 582 -132.54 -53.03 74.05
CA VAL A 582 -133.79 -52.25 73.89
C VAL A 582 -135.04 -53.15 73.95
N ALA A 583 -134.96 -54.40 73.47
CA ALA A 583 -136.04 -55.37 73.59
C ALA A 583 -136.24 -55.82 75.06
N GLU A 584 -135.16 -56.15 75.76
CA GLU A 584 -135.19 -56.51 77.19
C GLU A 584 -135.73 -55.35 78.04
N LEU A 585 -135.29 -54.12 77.79
CA LEU A 585 -135.80 -52.93 78.49
C LEU A 585 -137.30 -52.69 78.25
N LYS A 586 -137.81 -52.91 77.03
CA LYS A 586 -139.25 -52.86 76.76
C LYS A 586 -140.02 -53.91 77.57
N GLN A 587 -139.58 -55.17 77.54
CA GLN A 587 -140.23 -56.27 78.26
C GLN A 587 -140.25 -56.02 79.79
N ASN A 588 -139.17 -55.47 80.34
CA ASN A 588 -139.05 -55.14 81.76
C ASN A 588 -139.92 -53.92 82.15
N LEU A 589 -140.06 -52.92 81.26
CA LEU A 589 -140.98 -51.79 81.44
C LEU A 589 -142.45 -52.26 81.42
N GLU A 590 -142.81 -53.11 80.46
CA GLU A 590 -144.16 -53.63 80.27
C GLU A 590 -144.60 -54.48 81.47
N SER A 591 -143.72 -55.37 81.96
CA SER A 591 -143.89 -56.12 83.21
C SER A 591 -144.15 -55.20 84.43
N LYS A 592 -143.42 -54.09 84.55
CA LYS A 592 -143.62 -53.12 85.64
C LYS A 592 -144.92 -52.32 85.50
N SER A 593 -145.30 -51.93 84.29
CA SER A 593 -146.60 -51.28 84.03
C SER A 593 -147.79 -52.19 84.39
N THR A 594 -147.74 -53.48 84.07
CA THR A 594 -148.75 -54.45 84.54
C THR A 594 -148.81 -54.49 86.06
N LYS A 595 -147.65 -54.49 86.74
CA LYS A 595 -147.57 -54.55 88.20
C LYS A 595 -148.07 -53.28 88.89
N ILE A 596 -147.89 -52.11 88.27
CA ILE A 596 -148.48 -50.84 88.73
C ILE A 596 -150.02 -50.90 88.63
N ARG A 597 -150.57 -51.38 87.51
CA ARG A 597 -152.03 -51.42 87.32
C ARG A 597 -152.74 -52.27 88.38
N VAL A 598 -152.16 -53.41 88.76
CA VAL A 598 -152.67 -54.26 89.86
C VAL A 598 -152.69 -53.51 91.20
N LEU A 599 -151.64 -52.73 91.51
CA LEU A 599 -151.58 -51.93 92.74
C LEU A 599 -152.55 -50.74 92.73
N GLU A 600 -152.89 -50.19 91.55
CA GLU A 600 -153.91 -49.15 91.42
C GLU A 600 -155.33 -49.72 91.56
N GLU A 601 -155.60 -50.91 91.01
CA GLU A 601 -156.83 -51.67 91.21
C GLU A 601 -157.03 -52.02 92.71
N GLU A 602 -155.98 -52.50 93.39
CA GLU A 602 -155.99 -52.83 94.82
C GLU A 602 -156.16 -51.59 95.72
N LYS A 603 -155.47 -50.48 95.41
CA LYS A 603 -155.70 -49.17 96.03
C LYS A 603 -157.15 -48.69 95.86
N GLY A 604 -157.75 -48.92 94.69
CA GLY A 604 -159.16 -48.64 94.45
C GLY A 604 -160.08 -49.42 95.38
N ARG A 605 -159.81 -50.72 95.57
CA ARG A 605 -160.56 -51.60 96.50
C ARG A 605 -160.47 -51.12 97.95
N LEU A 606 -159.26 -50.81 98.43
CA LEU A 606 -159.03 -50.32 99.79
C LEU A 606 -159.69 -48.96 100.06
N VAL A 607 -159.71 -48.04 99.07
CA VAL A 607 -160.42 -46.75 99.18
C VAL A 607 -161.94 -46.93 99.21
N PHE A 608 -162.47 -47.98 98.57
CA PHE A 608 -163.89 -48.33 98.68
C PHE A 608 -164.22 -48.91 100.06
N GLU A 609 -163.45 -49.90 100.54
CA GLU A 609 -163.59 -50.49 101.87
C GLU A 609 -163.55 -49.44 102.98
N LEU A 610 -162.60 -48.49 102.91
CA LEU A 610 -162.48 -47.39 103.88
C LEU A 610 -163.71 -46.47 103.89
N LYS A 611 -164.32 -46.20 102.72
CA LYS A 611 -165.53 -45.37 102.62
C LYS A 611 -166.75 -46.07 103.23
N THR A 612 -166.89 -47.38 103.02
CA THR A 612 -167.93 -48.20 103.65
C THR A 612 -167.81 -48.16 105.17
N TYR A 613 -166.59 -48.35 105.69
CA TYR A 613 -166.31 -48.32 107.14
C TYR A 613 -166.62 -46.94 107.77
N ILE A 614 -166.35 -45.85 107.05
CA ILE A 614 -166.72 -44.48 107.48
C ILE A 614 -168.25 -44.28 107.47
N GLY A 615 -168.97 -44.94 106.56
CA GLY A 615 -170.44 -44.98 106.56
C GLY A 615 -171.01 -45.71 107.78
N GLU A 616 -170.50 -46.91 108.08
CA GLU A 616 -170.91 -47.68 109.27
C GLU A 616 -170.62 -46.94 110.59
N LEU A 617 -169.46 -46.26 110.68
CA LEU A 617 -169.13 -45.43 111.83
C LEU A 617 -170.07 -44.24 112.01
N ARG A 618 -170.53 -43.60 110.92
CA ARG A 618 -171.55 -42.54 110.99
C ARG A 618 -172.91 -43.05 111.43
N ASN A 619 -173.35 -44.21 110.94
CA ASN A 619 -174.60 -44.81 111.39
C ASN A 619 -174.56 -45.12 112.89
N ARG A 620 -173.45 -45.70 113.38
CA ARG A 620 -173.23 -45.89 114.83
C ARG A 620 -173.16 -44.59 115.62
N GLU A 621 -172.68 -43.50 115.03
CA GLU A 621 -172.69 -42.17 115.67
C GLU A 621 -174.13 -41.63 115.83
N GLU A 622 -175.06 -41.96 114.93
CA GLU A 622 -176.48 -41.61 115.08
C GLU A 622 -177.25 -42.55 116.03
N GLU A 623 -176.96 -43.85 116.01
CA GLU A 623 -177.46 -44.80 117.03
C GLU A 623 -177.06 -44.36 118.45
N LEU A 624 -175.82 -43.90 118.63
CA LEU A 624 -175.32 -43.37 119.91
C LEU A 624 -175.91 -42.00 120.30
N LYS A 625 -176.47 -41.24 119.35
CA LYS A 625 -177.22 -40.00 119.64
C LYS A 625 -178.65 -40.30 120.09
N LEU A 626 -179.28 -41.34 119.54
CA LEU A 626 -180.59 -41.84 120.00
C LEU A 626 -180.51 -42.42 121.42
N PHE A 627 -179.39 -43.07 121.79
CA PHE A 627 -179.21 -43.71 123.09
C PHE A 627 -178.94 -42.77 124.29
N LYS A 628 -179.00 -41.44 124.12
CA LYS A 628 -178.89 -40.46 125.22
C LYS A 628 -180.19 -39.69 125.50
N GLY A 629 -181.32 -40.25 125.06
CA GLY A 629 -182.67 -39.79 125.41
C GLY A 629 -183.32 -40.47 126.63
N PHE A 630 -182.53 -41.25 127.39
CA PHE A 630 -182.92 -41.99 128.60
C PHE A 630 -181.79 -41.93 129.64
#